data_AF-A0A842TBW8-F1
#
_entry.id   AF-A0A842TBW8-F1
#
_cell.length_a   1.000
_cell.length_b   1.000
_cell.length_c   1.000
_cell.angle_alpha   90.00
_cell.angle_beta   90.00
_cell.angle_gamma   90.00
#
_symmetry.space_group_name_H-M   'P 1'
#
loop_
_entity.id
_entity.type
_entity.pdbx_description
1 polymer ?
#
loop_
_entity_poly.entity_id
_entity_poly.type
_entity_poly.pdbx_seq_one_letter_code
_entity_poly.pdbx_strand_id
1 'polypeptide(L)'
;MIWYISLIDFFVLILILLNAFFAVKKWRESKININLFLMVFFLALIFTAFRQFMFGLGIILDVFFGENLSINGIISLIIILVPIQFLFYLKEWRRYYYLPIIFAFYSFYNLYFVPDNTIFRISSIILGAIAFGILIVDGIRSKNGMAIAIAFVFMYGLAYSETLTLLTGALFRLIGVVFVLLGTSGIFDKYILIDDEKEEKIKNTWIAKMVK
;
A
#
# COMPACT_ATOMS: atom_id res chain seq x y z
N MET A 1 18.29 21.46 -6.24
CA MET A 1 16.85 21.22 -6.01
C MET A 1 16.47 19.73 -6.00
N ILE A 2 17.32 18.81 -6.48
CA ILE A 2 16.98 17.36 -6.54
C ILE A 2 17.39 16.59 -5.28
N TRP A 3 18.44 17.03 -4.56
CA TRP A 3 19.04 16.29 -3.44
C TRP A 3 18.08 16.02 -2.26
N TYR A 4 17.17 16.93 -1.94
CA TYR A 4 16.21 16.72 -0.85
C TYR A 4 15.13 15.70 -1.21
N ILE A 5 14.79 15.56 -2.50
CA ILE A 5 13.87 14.52 -2.99
C ILE A 5 14.55 13.16 -2.88
N SER A 6 15.82 13.07 -3.29
CA SER A 6 16.62 11.85 -3.14
C SER A 6 16.77 11.42 -1.68
N LEU A 7 16.84 12.38 -0.75
CA LEU A 7 16.87 12.10 0.69
C LEU A 7 15.53 11.53 1.21
N ILE A 8 14.40 12.09 0.75
CA ILE A 8 13.07 11.52 1.05
C ILE A 8 12.95 10.12 0.45
N ASP A 9 13.41 9.90 -0.78
CA ASP A 9 13.38 8.60 -1.45
C ASP A 9 14.22 7.55 -0.72
N PHE A 10 15.40 7.94 -0.24
CA PHE A 10 16.25 7.09 0.60
C PHE A 10 15.55 6.72 1.91
N PHE A 11 14.90 7.68 2.55
CA PHE A 11 14.14 7.45 3.77
C PHE A 11 12.93 6.51 3.54
N VAL A 12 12.19 6.72 2.44
CA VAL A 12 11.11 5.83 2.00
C VAL A 12 11.62 4.40 1.78
N LEU A 13 12.78 4.24 1.14
CA LEU A 13 13.40 2.92 0.95
C LEU A 13 13.72 2.23 2.28
N ILE A 14 14.33 2.95 3.23
CA ILE A 14 14.62 2.42 4.57
C ILE A 14 13.33 1.95 5.25
N LEU A 15 12.27 2.77 5.23
CA LEU A 15 11.01 2.43 5.88
C LEU A 15 10.33 1.21 5.23
N ILE A 16 10.44 1.05 3.91
CA ILE A 16 9.92 -0.14 3.21
C ILE A 16 10.72 -1.39 3.59
N LEU A 17 12.05 -1.30 3.69
CA LEU A 17 12.89 -2.41 4.14
C LEU A 17 12.54 -2.83 5.57
N LEU A 18 12.31 -1.87 6.46
CA LEU A 18 11.84 -2.14 7.83
C LEU A 18 10.48 -2.83 7.84
N ASN A 19 9.53 -2.37 7.03
CA ASN A 19 8.22 -3.00 6.85
C ASN A 19 8.35 -4.47 6.40
N ALA A 20 9.16 -4.71 5.37
CA ALA A 20 9.42 -6.05 4.85
C ALA A 20 10.02 -6.95 5.93
N PHE A 21 10.97 -6.44 6.73
CA PHE A 21 11.54 -7.17 7.87
C PHE A 21 10.48 -7.59 8.89
N PHE A 22 9.61 -6.66 9.32
CA PHE A 22 8.52 -6.98 10.26
C PHE A 22 7.52 -7.99 9.68
N ALA A 23 7.18 -7.85 8.40
CA ALA A 23 6.27 -8.77 7.71
C ALA A 23 6.85 -10.19 7.60
N VAL A 24 8.13 -10.33 7.26
CA VAL A 24 8.84 -11.62 7.23
C VAL A 24 8.88 -12.26 8.61
N LYS A 25 9.17 -11.47 9.66
CA LYS A 25 9.16 -11.97 11.04
C LYS A 25 7.79 -12.54 11.42
N LYS A 26 6.71 -11.77 11.18
CA LYS A 26 5.33 -12.21 11.43
C LYS A 26 4.95 -13.45 10.60
N TRP A 27 5.39 -13.53 9.34
CA TRP A 27 5.14 -14.72 8.51
C TRP A 27 5.81 -15.96 9.09
N ARG A 28 7.07 -15.86 9.54
CA ARG A 28 7.78 -17.01 10.14
C ARG A 28 7.07 -17.53 11.38
N GLU A 29 6.46 -16.64 12.16
CA GLU A 29 5.71 -16.97 13.37
C GLU A 29 4.35 -17.62 13.07
N SER A 30 3.57 -17.06 12.14
CA SER A 30 2.18 -17.49 11.93
C SER A 30 1.97 -18.47 10.76
N LYS A 31 2.87 -18.48 9.77
CA LYS A 31 2.75 -19.21 8.49
C LYS A 31 1.44 -18.99 7.73
N ILE A 32 0.74 -17.88 7.98
CA ILE A 32 -0.54 -17.56 7.32
C ILE A 32 -0.29 -17.07 5.88
N ASN A 33 -1.09 -17.55 4.92
CA ASN A 33 -0.99 -17.19 3.50
C ASN A 33 -1.10 -15.68 3.23
N ILE A 34 -1.85 -14.94 4.05
CA ILE A 34 -1.97 -13.48 3.95
C ILE A 34 -0.63 -12.76 4.10
N ASN A 35 0.27 -13.32 4.91
CA ASN A 35 1.61 -12.78 5.12
C ASN A 35 2.53 -13.06 3.92
N LEU A 36 2.26 -14.11 3.13
CA LEU A 36 2.95 -14.37 1.87
C LEU A 36 2.56 -13.36 0.80
N PHE A 37 1.28 -13.01 0.69
CA PHE A 37 0.80 -11.94 -0.18
C PHE A 37 1.48 -10.60 0.15
N LEU A 38 1.58 -10.26 1.44
CA LEU A 38 2.28 -9.05 1.89
C LEU A 38 3.76 -9.06 1.53
N MET A 39 4.44 -10.20 1.58
CA MET A 39 5.85 -10.29 1.16
C MET A 39 6.01 -10.01 -0.33
N VAL A 40 5.16 -10.57 -1.20
CA VAL A 40 5.16 -10.27 -2.64
C VAL A 40 4.90 -8.79 -2.88
N PHE A 41 3.96 -8.22 -2.15
CA PHE A 41 3.67 -6.80 -2.21
C PHE A 41 4.84 -5.92 -1.74
N PHE A 42 5.52 -6.28 -0.65
CA PHE A 42 6.72 -5.57 -0.19
C PHE A 42 7.88 -5.66 -1.17
N LEU A 43 8.05 -6.78 -1.86
CA LEU A 43 9.06 -6.87 -2.93
C LEU A 43 8.78 -5.87 -4.05
N ALA A 44 7.51 -5.72 -4.45
CA ALA A 44 7.12 -4.67 -5.39
C ALA A 44 7.43 -3.27 -4.82
N LEU A 45 7.07 -2.98 -3.57
CA LEU A 45 7.40 -1.69 -2.94
C LEU A 45 8.91 -1.43 -2.86
N ILE A 46 9.73 -2.43 -2.52
CA ILE A 46 11.20 -2.31 -2.47
C ILE A 46 11.75 -1.98 -3.86
N PHE A 47 11.34 -2.75 -4.88
CA PHE A 47 11.78 -2.54 -6.24
C PHE A 47 11.48 -1.11 -6.72
N THR A 48 10.27 -0.63 -6.40
CA THR A 48 9.78 0.68 -6.85
C THR A 48 10.47 1.83 -6.13
N ALA A 49 10.65 1.72 -4.81
CA ALA A 49 11.40 2.70 -4.04
C ALA A 49 12.88 2.75 -4.45
N PHE A 50 13.51 1.59 -4.69
CA PHE A 50 14.88 1.52 -5.17
C PHE A 50 15.03 2.15 -6.55
N ARG A 51 14.13 1.82 -7.49
CA ARG A 51 14.12 2.44 -8.82
C ARG A 51 13.98 3.95 -8.74
N GLN A 52 13.02 4.45 -7.96
CA GLN A 52 12.77 5.88 -7.85
C GLN A 52 13.94 6.62 -7.21
N PHE A 53 14.60 6.01 -6.21
CA PHE A 53 15.83 6.54 -5.65
C PHE A 53 16.95 6.64 -6.69
N MET A 54 17.16 5.59 -7.49
CA MET A 54 18.18 5.59 -8.56
C MET A 54 17.86 6.61 -9.68
N PHE A 55 16.58 6.78 -10.01
CA PHE A 55 16.12 7.83 -10.92
C PHE A 55 16.37 9.23 -10.35
N GLY A 56 16.06 9.45 -9.07
CA GLY A 56 16.32 10.70 -8.37
C GLY A 56 17.81 11.04 -8.24
N LEU A 57 18.70 10.05 -8.30
CA LEU A 57 20.15 10.24 -8.38
C LEU A 57 20.67 10.48 -9.81
N GLY A 58 19.81 10.35 -10.83
CA GLY A 58 20.19 10.45 -12.24
C GLY A 58 20.97 9.24 -12.77
N ILE A 59 20.96 8.11 -12.06
CA ILE A 59 21.70 6.89 -12.44
C ILE A 59 20.92 6.10 -13.50
N ILE A 60 19.59 6.14 -13.44
CA ILE A 60 18.69 5.41 -14.34
C ILE A 60 17.76 6.41 -15.02
N LEU A 61 17.52 6.22 -16.32
CA LEU A 61 16.53 6.98 -17.09
C LEU A 61 15.18 6.26 -17.11
N ASP A 62 14.10 7.01 -17.33
CA ASP A 62 12.80 6.40 -17.52
C ASP A 62 12.76 5.59 -18.82
N VAL A 63 12.22 4.37 -18.73
CA VAL A 63 12.11 3.45 -19.85
C VAL A 63 10.65 3.38 -20.26
N PHE A 64 10.42 3.53 -21.56
CA PHE A 64 9.11 3.48 -22.20
C PHE A 64 9.01 2.25 -23.10
N PHE A 65 7.84 1.61 -23.08
CA PHE A 65 7.46 0.53 -23.97
C PHE A 65 6.38 1.04 -24.92
N GLY A 66 6.57 0.86 -26.24
CA GLY A 66 5.64 1.43 -27.22
C GLY A 66 5.65 2.95 -27.21
N GLU A 67 4.47 3.57 -27.33
CA GLU A 67 4.35 5.03 -27.46
C GLU A 67 4.38 5.74 -26.11
N ASN A 68 3.65 5.24 -25.10
CA ASN A 68 3.44 5.98 -23.85
C ASN A 68 3.59 5.16 -22.55
N LEU A 69 3.83 3.84 -22.62
CA LEU A 69 3.84 3.00 -21.43
C LEU A 69 5.18 3.08 -20.67
N SER A 70 5.23 3.89 -19.62
CA SER A 70 6.41 3.98 -18.74
C SER A 70 6.44 2.87 -17.68
N ILE A 71 7.64 2.48 -17.24
CA ILE A 71 7.80 1.57 -16.09
C ILE A 71 7.07 2.10 -14.84
N ASN A 72 7.10 3.42 -14.62
CA ASN A 72 6.38 4.06 -13.51
C ASN A 72 4.86 3.87 -13.60
N GLY A 73 4.29 3.95 -14.80
CA GLY A 73 2.88 3.67 -15.05
C GLY A 73 2.51 2.21 -14.72
N ILE A 74 3.35 1.26 -15.15
CA ILE A 74 3.16 -0.17 -14.84
C ILE A 74 3.18 -0.41 -13.32
N ILE A 75 4.17 0.17 -12.65
CA ILE A 75 4.36 0.08 -11.20
C ILE A 75 3.15 0.67 -10.46
N SER A 76 2.71 1.87 -10.83
CA SER A 76 1.59 2.56 -10.20
C SER A 76 0.33 1.71 -10.27
N LEU A 77 0.06 1.14 -11.45
CA LEU A 77 -1.08 0.27 -11.70
C LEU A 77 -1.04 -0.99 -10.81
N ILE A 78 0.10 -1.68 -10.72
CA ILE A 78 0.25 -2.84 -9.83
C ILE A 78 -0.05 -2.47 -8.38
N ILE A 79 0.51 -1.35 -7.90
CA ILE A 79 0.33 -0.89 -6.52
C ILE A 79 -1.13 -0.52 -6.23
N ILE A 80 -1.83 0.11 -7.18
CA ILE A 80 -3.24 0.50 -7.03
C ILE A 80 -4.16 -0.72 -7.02
N LEU A 81 -3.84 -1.75 -7.80
CA LEU A 81 -4.67 -2.96 -7.89
C LEU A 81 -4.57 -3.86 -6.67
N VAL A 82 -3.45 -3.84 -5.95
CA VAL A 82 -3.24 -4.68 -4.75
C VAL A 82 -4.28 -4.42 -3.66
N PRO A 83 -4.53 -3.17 -3.21
CA PRO A 83 -5.59 -2.86 -2.26
C PRO A 83 -6.98 -3.27 -2.74
N ILE A 84 -7.27 -3.14 -4.03
CA ILE A 84 -8.57 -3.51 -4.60
C ILE A 84 -8.76 -5.04 -4.58
N GLN A 85 -7.73 -5.79 -4.98
CA GLN A 85 -7.76 -7.26 -4.90
C GLN A 85 -7.91 -7.72 -3.45
N PHE A 86 -7.19 -7.08 -2.52
CA PHE A 86 -7.26 -7.39 -1.11
C PHE A 86 -8.65 -7.10 -0.53
N LEU A 87 -9.27 -5.98 -0.92
CA LEU A 87 -10.64 -5.65 -0.55
C LEU A 87 -11.62 -6.74 -0.99
N PHE A 88 -11.55 -7.17 -2.25
CA PHE A 88 -12.45 -8.23 -2.74
C PHE A 88 -12.25 -9.53 -2.00
N TYR A 89 -10.99 -9.89 -1.71
CA TYR A 89 -10.67 -11.06 -0.91
C TYR A 89 -11.27 -10.97 0.50
N LEU A 90 -11.10 -9.84 1.20
CA LEU A 90 -11.66 -9.63 2.54
C LEU A 90 -13.18 -9.67 2.57
N LYS A 91 -13.85 -9.16 1.53
CA LYS A 91 -15.31 -9.16 1.41
C LYS A 91 -15.90 -10.47 0.89
N GLU A 92 -15.05 -11.45 0.57
CA GLU A 92 -15.45 -12.71 -0.08
C GLU A 92 -16.25 -12.49 -1.37
N TRP A 93 -16.03 -11.38 -2.07
CA TRP A 93 -16.75 -11.04 -3.29
C TRP A 93 -16.17 -11.78 -4.50
N ARG A 94 -16.28 -13.11 -4.50
CA ARG A 94 -15.65 -14.01 -5.47
C ARG A 94 -15.93 -13.63 -6.93
N ARG A 95 -17.12 -13.09 -7.22
CA ARG A 95 -17.52 -12.64 -8.56
C ARG A 95 -16.64 -11.49 -9.09
N TYR A 96 -16.04 -10.68 -8.22
CA TYR A 96 -15.23 -9.51 -8.59
C TYR A 96 -13.72 -9.78 -8.49
N TYR A 97 -13.26 -11.01 -8.22
CA TYR A 97 -11.83 -11.31 -8.10
C TYR A 97 -11.05 -11.10 -9.39
N TYR A 98 -11.72 -11.11 -10.54
CA TYR A 98 -11.12 -10.85 -11.85
C TYR A 98 -11.13 -9.37 -12.24
N LEU A 99 -11.88 -8.53 -11.51
CA LEU A 99 -12.05 -7.12 -11.84
C LEU A 99 -10.73 -6.33 -11.83
N PRO A 100 -9.79 -6.56 -10.88
CA PRO A 100 -8.46 -5.94 -10.94
C PRO A 100 -7.67 -6.30 -12.19
N ILE A 101 -7.76 -7.55 -12.66
CA ILE A 101 -7.07 -8.00 -13.88
C ILE A 101 -7.70 -7.36 -15.12
N ILE A 102 -9.03 -7.30 -15.19
CA ILE A 102 -9.75 -6.64 -16.28
C ILE A 102 -9.38 -5.15 -16.31
N PHE A 103 -9.37 -4.48 -15.16
CA PHE A 103 -8.96 -3.09 -15.05
C PHE A 103 -7.50 -2.89 -15.47
N ALA A 104 -6.60 -3.80 -15.08
CA ALA A 104 -5.19 -3.77 -15.49
C ALA A 104 -5.06 -3.80 -17.01
N PHE A 105 -5.80 -4.71 -17.66
CA PHE A 105 -5.75 -4.89 -19.11
C PHE A 105 -6.17 -3.61 -19.85
N TYR A 106 -7.32 -3.03 -19.50
CA TYR A 106 -7.78 -1.78 -20.13
C TYR A 106 -6.88 -0.59 -19.81
N SER A 107 -6.33 -0.54 -18.59
CA SER A 107 -5.40 0.51 -18.19
C SER A 107 -4.07 0.42 -18.95
N PHE A 108 -3.52 -0.78 -19.14
CA PHE A 108 -2.34 -0.99 -19.98
C PHE A 108 -2.60 -0.64 -21.44
N TYR A 109 -3.76 -1.03 -21.98
CA TYR A 109 -4.16 -0.64 -23.33
C TYR A 109 -4.21 0.88 -23.49
N ASN A 110 -4.82 1.59 -22.52
CA ASN A 110 -4.88 3.05 -22.53
C ASN A 110 -3.47 3.67 -22.45
N LEU A 111 -2.64 3.23 -21.49
CA LEU A 111 -1.27 3.72 -21.33
C LEU A 111 -0.34 3.38 -22.51
N TYR A 112 -0.65 2.36 -23.31
CA TYR A 112 0.16 1.98 -24.46
C TYR A 112 -0.18 2.79 -25.71
N PHE A 113 -1.48 2.97 -26.01
CA PHE A 113 -1.96 3.53 -27.28
C PHE A 113 -2.48 4.96 -27.21
N VAL A 114 -2.84 5.46 -26.02
CA VAL A 114 -3.48 6.78 -25.88
C VAL A 114 -2.48 7.72 -25.22
N PRO A 115 -2.07 8.82 -25.88
CA PRO A 115 -1.19 9.82 -25.28
C PRO A 115 -1.83 10.52 -24.08
N ASP A 116 -3.16 10.59 -24.07
CA ASP A 116 -3.93 11.14 -22.97
C ASP A 116 -4.25 10.09 -21.90
N ASN A 117 -3.51 10.18 -20.79
CA ASN A 117 -3.65 9.32 -19.62
C ASN A 117 -4.82 9.74 -18.69
N THR A 118 -5.65 10.73 -19.07
CA THR A 118 -6.70 11.30 -18.20
C THR A 118 -7.72 10.25 -17.74
N ILE A 119 -8.17 9.36 -18.62
CA ILE A 119 -9.16 8.33 -18.28
C ILE A 119 -8.58 7.34 -17.26
N PHE A 120 -7.35 6.86 -17.47
CA PHE A 120 -6.65 6.01 -16.52
C PHE A 120 -6.49 6.69 -15.15
N ARG A 121 -6.12 7.98 -15.13
CA ARG A 121 -5.97 8.76 -13.90
C ARG A 121 -7.29 8.88 -13.12
N ILE A 122 -8.36 9.33 -13.79
CA ILE A 122 -9.67 9.52 -13.15
C ILE A 122 -10.20 8.20 -12.61
N SER A 123 -10.14 7.14 -13.41
CA SER A 123 -10.63 5.82 -13.00
C SER A 123 -9.82 5.23 -11.83
N SER A 124 -8.50 5.39 -11.84
CA SER A 124 -7.63 4.99 -10.72
C SER A 124 -7.92 5.75 -9.43
N ILE A 125 -8.13 7.07 -9.51
CA ILE A 125 -8.51 7.91 -8.38
C ILE A 125 -9.85 7.48 -7.80
N ILE A 126 -10.87 7.29 -8.65
CA ILE A 126 -12.21 6.90 -8.22
C ILE A 126 -12.19 5.51 -7.57
N LEU A 127 -11.62 4.51 -8.26
CA LEU A 127 -11.60 3.13 -7.75
C LEU A 127 -10.84 3.02 -6.46
N GLY A 128 -9.70 3.68 -6.36
CA GLY A 128 -8.92 3.62 -5.14
C GLY A 128 -9.46 4.48 -4.02
N ALA A 129 -10.16 5.59 -4.29
CA ALA A 129 -10.92 6.31 -3.25
C ALA A 129 -12.04 5.44 -2.66
N ILE A 130 -12.76 4.70 -3.51
CA ILE A 130 -13.75 3.71 -3.07
C ILE A 130 -13.08 2.64 -2.22
N ALA A 131 -11.99 2.04 -2.70
CA ALA A 131 -11.29 0.99 -1.97
C ALA A 131 -10.71 1.48 -0.64
N PHE A 132 -10.12 2.68 -0.64
CA PHE A 132 -9.61 3.37 0.54
C PHE A 132 -10.74 3.54 1.57
N GLY A 133 -11.88 4.12 1.16
CA GLY A 133 -13.02 4.35 2.04
C GLY A 133 -13.53 3.07 2.69
N ILE A 134 -13.71 2.00 1.91
CA ILE A 134 -14.21 0.71 2.41
C ILE A 134 -13.20 0.08 3.38
N LEU A 135 -11.91 0.04 3.01
CA LEU A 135 -10.86 -0.56 3.85
C LEU A 135 -10.67 0.19 5.17
N ILE A 136 -10.77 1.52 5.18
CA ILE A 136 -10.72 2.31 6.42
C ILE A 136 -11.93 1.99 7.31
N VAL A 137 -13.15 2.03 6.76
CA VAL A 137 -14.38 1.77 7.52
C VAL A 137 -14.37 0.35 8.09
N ASP A 138 -14.00 -0.63 7.27
CA ASP A 138 -13.90 -2.02 7.71
C ASP A 138 -12.77 -2.22 8.71
N GLY A 139 -11.61 -1.61 8.51
CA GLY A 139 -10.47 -1.70 9.42
C GLY A 139 -10.80 -1.16 10.81
N ILE A 140 -11.53 -0.04 10.88
CA ILE A 140 -12.02 0.52 12.15
C ILE A 140 -13.05 -0.42 12.79
N ARG A 141 -14.06 -0.87 12.03
CA ARG A 141 -15.13 -1.74 12.57
C ARG A 141 -14.62 -3.09 13.04
N SER A 142 -13.65 -3.67 12.34
CA SER A 142 -13.07 -4.97 12.65
C SER A 142 -11.86 -4.90 13.59
N LYS A 143 -11.46 -3.69 14.02
CA LYS A 143 -10.24 -3.44 14.81
C LYS A 143 -9.00 -4.08 14.18
N ASN A 144 -8.89 -3.95 12.85
CA ASN A 144 -7.82 -4.54 12.06
C ASN A 144 -6.96 -3.43 11.42
N GLY A 145 -5.84 -3.12 12.07
CA GLY A 145 -4.88 -2.12 11.65
C GLY A 145 -4.20 -2.43 10.33
N MET A 146 -4.15 -3.70 9.92
CA MET A 146 -3.61 -4.10 8.62
C MET A 146 -4.52 -3.69 7.47
N ALA A 147 -5.85 -3.75 7.64
CA ALA A 147 -6.80 -3.25 6.65
C ALA A 147 -6.67 -1.73 6.47
N ILE A 148 -6.49 -1.00 7.57
CA ILE A 148 -6.21 0.45 7.55
C ILE A 148 -4.89 0.72 6.81
N ALA A 149 -3.81 0.02 7.15
CA ALA A 149 -2.51 0.18 6.48
C ALA A 149 -2.58 -0.07 4.96
N ILE A 150 -3.30 -1.11 4.54
CA ILE A 150 -3.48 -1.42 3.11
C ILE A 150 -4.32 -0.35 2.40
N ALA A 151 -5.23 0.34 3.10
CA ALA A 151 -5.91 1.49 2.51
C ALA A 151 -4.88 2.57 2.13
N PHE A 152 -3.94 2.91 3.01
CA PHE A 152 -2.93 3.95 2.76
C PHE A 152 -1.89 3.59 1.70
N VAL A 153 -1.76 2.32 1.30
CA VAL A 153 -1.01 1.92 0.09
C VAL A 153 -1.54 2.64 -1.15
N PHE A 154 -2.83 2.95 -1.19
CA PHE A 154 -3.40 3.67 -2.32
C PHE A 154 -2.75 5.05 -2.52
N MET A 155 -2.40 5.76 -1.44
CA MET A 155 -1.66 7.02 -1.53
C MET A 155 -0.28 6.81 -2.16
N TYR A 156 0.38 5.69 -1.86
CA TYR A 156 1.65 5.32 -2.48
C TYR A 156 1.50 5.06 -3.99
N GLY A 157 0.40 4.40 -4.41
CA GLY A 157 0.10 4.17 -5.83
C GLY A 157 -0.16 5.46 -6.60
N LEU A 158 -0.91 6.39 -6.00
CA LEU A 158 -1.20 7.71 -6.58
C LEU A 158 0.04 8.60 -6.72
N ALA A 159 1.06 8.39 -5.89
CA ALA A 159 2.26 9.20 -5.88
C ALA A 159 3.06 9.20 -7.20
N TYR A 160 2.86 8.18 -8.03
CA TYR A 160 3.49 8.04 -9.34
C TYR A 160 2.62 8.60 -10.48
N SER A 161 1.50 9.26 -10.15
CA SER A 161 0.72 10.01 -11.14
C SER A 161 1.52 11.21 -11.66
N GLU A 162 1.60 11.34 -12.98
CA GLU A 162 2.29 12.43 -13.70
C GLU A 162 1.75 13.84 -13.37
N THR A 163 0.57 13.95 -12.73
CA THR A 163 -0.03 15.22 -12.30
C THR A 163 0.53 15.75 -10.98
N LEU A 164 1.15 14.90 -10.17
CA LEU A 164 1.71 15.34 -8.90
C LEU A 164 3.10 15.91 -9.13
N THR A 165 3.38 17.04 -8.48
CA THR A 165 4.77 17.53 -8.41
C THR A 165 5.64 16.45 -7.75
N LEU A 166 6.92 16.41 -8.11
CA LEU A 166 7.88 15.46 -7.50
C LEU A 166 7.83 15.49 -5.96
N LEU A 167 7.64 16.66 -5.37
CA LEU A 167 7.51 16.84 -3.92
C LEU A 167 6.21 16.23 -3.38
N THR A 168 5.07 16.51 -4.02
CA THR A 168 3.77 15.96 -3.59
C THR A 168 3.75 14.43 -3.71
N GLY A 169 4.32 13.89 -4.79
CA GLY A 169 4.50 12.44 -4.95
C GLY A 169 5.40 11.84 -3.87
N ALA A 170 6.52 12.49 -3.54
CA ALA A 170 7.40 12.04 -2.46
C ALA A 170 6.69 12.01 -1.09
N LEU A 171 5.87 13.03 -0.79
CA LEU A 171 5.07 13.06 0.43
C LEU A 171 4.01 11.96 0.47
N PHE A 172 3.33 11.70 -0.64
CA PHE A 172 2.32 10.63 -0.72
C PHE A 172 2.95 9.24 -0.51
N ARG A 173 4.14 9.00 -1.06
CA ARG A 173 4.91 7.77 -0.79
C ARG A 173 5.29 7.66 0.68
N LEU A 174 5.76 8.75 1.27
CA LEU A 174 6.13 8.78 2.68
C LEU A 174 4.93 8.46 3.58
N ILE A 175 3.80 9.14 3.36
CA ILE A 175 2.54 8.89 4.11
C ILE A 175 2.13 7.43 3.96
N GLY A 176 2.07 6.92 2.73
CA GLY A 176 1.69 5.53 2.48
C GLY A 176 2.56 4.53 3.25
N VAL A 177 3.89 4.68 3.18
CA VAL A 177 4.82 3.76 3.86
C VAL A 177 4.76 3.88 5.38
N VAL A 178 4.59 5.08 5.92
CA VAL A 178 4.46 5.29 7.37
C VAL A 178 3.22 4.57 7.89
N PHE A 179 2.06 4.73 7.25
CA PHE A 179 0.86 4.03 7.67
C PHE A 179 0.99 2.50 7.52
N VAL A 180 1.66 2.03 6.47
CA VAL A 180 1.96 0.60 6.32
C VAL A 180 2.86 0.11 7.47
N LEU A 181 3.85 0.90 7.90
CA LEU A 181 4.69 0.58 9.07
C LEU A 181 3.88 0.50 10.36
N LEU A 182 2.97 1.44 10.58
CA LEU A 182 2.12 1.45 11.77
C LEU A 182 1.18 0.23 11.81
N GLY A 183 0.67 -0.21 10.66
CA GLY A 183 -0.14 -1.44 10.59
C GLY A 183 0.67 -2.72 10.70
N THR A 184 1.80 -2.85 10.00
CA THR A 184 2.63 -4.08 10.07
C THR A 184 3.27 -4.27 11.43
N SER A 185 3.62 -3.19 12.14
CA SER A 185 4.15 -3.25 13.52
C SER A 185 3.07 -3.54 14.57
N GLY A 186 1.78 -3.42 14.22
CA GLY A 186 0.66 -3.58 15.16
C GLY A 186 0.42 -2.37 16.06
N ILE A 187 1.00 -1.20 15.74
CA ILE A 187 0.77 0.04 16.48
C ILE A 187 -0.70 0.47 16.36
N PHE A 188 -1.33 0.32 15.19
CA PHE A 188 -2.75 0.61 15.04
C PHE A 188 -3.59 -0.23 16.01
N ASP A 189 -3.35 -1.54 16.08
CA ASP A 189 -4.11 -2.45 16.93
C ASP A 189 -3.90 -2.14 18.42
N LYS A 190 -2.67 -1.76 18.81
CA LYS A 190 -2.30 -1.55 20.21
C LYS A 190 -2.71 -0.19 20.78
N TYR A 191 -2.73 0.86 19.96
CA TYR A 191 -2.86 2.24 20.45
C TYR A 191 -4.04 3.01 19.86
N ILE A 192 -4.57 2.61 18.70
CA ILE A 192 -5.62 3.36 17.99
C ILE A 192 -6.94 2.57 17.96
N LEU A 193 -6.86 1.26 17.71
CA LEU A 193 -8.01 0.34 17.61
C LEU A 193 -8.15 -0.51 18.88
N ILE A 194 -7.96 0.09 20.05
CA ILE A 194 -8.00 -0.62 21.33
C ILE A 194 -9.36 -1.31 21.52
N ASP A 195 -9.32 -2.56 21.98
CA ASP A 195 -10.50 -3.31 22.35
C ASP A 195 -10.79 -3.18 23.84
N ASP A 196 -11.40 -2.05 24.21
CA ASP A 196 -11.70 -1.70 25.61
C ASP A 196 -12.37 -2.86 26.36
N GLU A 197 -13.33 -3.55 25.75
CA GLU A 197 -14.01 -4.70 26.36
C GLU A 197 -13.10 -5.90 26.62
N LYS A 198 -12.20 -6.23 25.68
CA LYS A 198 -11.23 -7.32 25.89
C LYS A 198 -10.20 -6.93 26.93
N GLU A 199 -9.75 -5.69 26.92
CA GLU A 199 -8.76 -5.20 27.88
C GLU A 199 -9.35 -5.19 29.30
N GLU A 200 -10.61 -4.78 29.44
CA GLU A 200 -11.34 -4.80 30.71
C GLU A 200 -11.59 -6.24 31.20
N LYS A 201 -11.97 -7.17 30.31
CA LYS A 201 -12.08 -8.60 30.64
C LYS A 201 -10.76 -9.20 31.10
N ILE A 202 -9.64 -8.85 30.45
CA ILE A 202 -8.31 -9.31 30.87
C ILE A 202 -7.97 -8.73 32.25
N LYS A 203 -8.13 -7.42 32.45
CA LYS A 203 -7.89 -6.76 33.75
C LYS A 203 -8.73 -7.39 34.87
N ASN A 204 -10.02 -7.61 34.63
CA ASN A 204 -10.91 -8.27 35.59
C ASN A 204 -10.52 -9.73 35.87
N THR A 205 -10.00 -10.45 34.86
CA THR A 205 -9.49 -11.82 35.05
C THR A 205 -8.21 -11.85 35.88
N TRP A 206 -7.32 -10.88 35.70
CA TRP A 206 -6.10 -10.73 36.52
C TRP A 206 -6.43 -10.33 37.97
N ILE A 207 -7.38 -9.42 38.17
CA ILE A 207 -7.89 -9.05 39.50
C ILE A 207 -8.53 -10.26 40.18
N ALA A 208 -9.38 -11.01 39.48
CA ALA A 208 -10.00 -12.23 40.01
C ALA A 208 -8.98 -13.34 40.37
N LYS A 209 -7.84 -13.39 39.68
CA LYS A 209 -6.73 -14.30 40.01
C LYS A 209 -5.89 -13.86 41.20
N MET A 210 -5.82 -12.57 41.52
CA MET A 210 -5.08 -12.04 42.66
C MET A 210 -5.89 -12.04 43.97
N VAL A 211 -7.21 -12.19 43.88
CA VAL A 211 -8.15 -12.19 45.01
C VAL A 211 -8.47 -13.63 45.51
N LYS A 212 -7.92 -14.66 44.86
CA LYS A 212 -7.94 -16.06 45.33
C LYS A 212 -6.60 -16.45 45.90
#